data_AF-A0A0G0W4M8-F1
#
_entry.id   AF-A0A0G0W4M8-F1
#
_cell.length_a   1.000
_cell.length_b   1.000
_cell.length_c   1.000
_cell.angle_alpha   90.00
_cell.angle_beta   90.00
_cell.angle_gamma   90.00
#
_symmetry.space_group_name_H-M   'P 1'
#
loop_
_entity.id
_entity.type
_entity.pdbx_description
1 polymer ?
#
loop_
_entity_poly.entity_id
_entity_poly.type
_entity_poly.pdbx_seq_one_letter_code
_entity_poly.pdbx_strand_id
1 'polypeptide(L)'
;MARNKIFITAFGIFVLLFIAGSGFVFYQEGLKTDQFLAEASLKKTEVLIKQKQRDNYLRLNSQSTTDYSEGDCITEAQCSWAGQGCGGRHGVCTDQPEKYAGVITTCILNIDPDFPSNNGYSCGCILDIRKCGWEK
;
A
#
# COMPACT_ATOMS: atom_id res chain seq x y z
N MET A 1 31.86 3.41 -73.87
CA MET A 1 30.60 2.92 -73.24
C MET A 1 30.79 2.05 -71.99
N ALA A 2 31.87 1.28 -71.82
CA ALA A 2 32.04 0.38 -70.66
C ALA A 2 32.21 1.10 -69.29
N ARG A 3 32.79 2.30 -69.27
CA ARG A 3 33.14 3.04 -68.04
C ARG A 3 31.93 3.56 -67.25
N ASN A 4 30.84 3.97 -67.93
CA ASN A 4 29.59 4.36 -67.28
C ASN A 4 28.83 3.18 -66.66
N LYS A 5 28.92 1.99 -67.25
CA LYS A 5 28.23 0.80 -66.74
C LYS A 5 28.79 0.34 -65.39
N ILE A 6 30.11 0.44 -65.22
CA ILE A 6 30.82 0.09 -63.97
C ILE A 6 30.49 1.10 -62.85
N PHE A 7 30.36 2.39 -63.18
CA PHE A 7 29.98 3.41 -62.20
C PHE A 7 28.55 3.24 -61.69
N ILE A 8 27.61 2.91 -62.59
CA ILE A 8 26.20 2.71 -62.23
C ILE A 8 26.04 1.48 -61.33
N THR A 9 26.72 0.37 -61.62
CA THR A 9 26.67 -0.83 -60.78
C THR A 9 27.32 -0.62 -59.41
N ALA A 10 28.46 0.07 -59.35
CA ALA A 10 29.12 0.38 -58.07
C ALA A 10 28.25 1.27 -57.16
N PHE A 11 27.58 2.27 -57.74
CA PHE A 11 26.68 3.15 -56.98
C PHE A 11 25.43 2.42 -56.48
N GLY A 12 24.85 1.53 -57.28
CA GLY A 12 23.71 0.70 -56.86
C GLY A 12 24.03 -0.22 -55.68
N ILE A 13 25.22 -0.83 -55.66
CA ILE A 13 25.68 -1.67 -54.55
C ILE A 13 25.88 -0.84 -53.28
N PHE A 14 26.45 0.37 -53.41
CA PHE A 14 26.68 1.26 -52.27
C PHE A 14 25.36 1.69 -51.61
N VAL A 15 24.35 2.03 -52.41
CA VAL A 15 23.01 2.40 -51.91
C VAL A 15 22.36 1.23 -51.17
N LEU A 16 22.45 0.01 -51.70
CA LEU A 16 21.92 -1.18 -51.03
C LEU A 16 22.59 -1.46 -49.68
N LEU A 17 23.91 -1.30 -49.60
CA LEU A 17 24.65 -1.46 -48.34
C LEU A 17 24.27 -0.39 -47.31
N PHE A 18 24.02 0.85 -47.75
CA PHE A 18 23.58 1.93 -46.87
C PHE A 18 22.18 1.68 -46.28
N ILE A 19 21.25 1.17 -47.10
CA ILE A 19 19.89 0.80 -46.66
C ILE A 19 19.96 -0.38 -45.68
N ALA A 20 20.76 -1.41 -45.98
CA ALA A 20 20.92 -2.55 -45.09
C ALA A 20 21.57 -2.17 -43.74
N GLY A 21 22.60 -1.31 -43.77
CA GLY A 21 23.31 -0.86 -42.57
C GLY A 21 22.44 -0.01 -41.64
N SER A 22 21.66 0.92 -42.20
CA SER A 22 20.75 1.75 -41.41
C SER A 22 19.64 0.93 -40.75
N GLY A 23 19.04 -0.04 -41.46
CA GLY A 23 18.05 -0.97 -40.89
C GLY A 23 18.59 -1.78 -39.71
N PHE A 24 19.85 -2.22 -39.76
CA PHE A 24 20.50 -2.95 -38.67
C PHE A 24 20.70 -2.11 -37.41
N VAL A 25 21.03 -0.83 -37.55
CA VAL A 25 21.20 0.10 -36.41
C VAL A 25 19.87 0.30 -35.68
N PHE A 26 18.78 0.58 -36.41
CA PHE A 26 17.44 0.74 -35.80
C PHE A 26 16.95 -0.54 -35.10
N TYR A 27 17.28 -1.71 -35.64
CA TYR A 27 16.94 -2.98 -35.01
C TYR A 27 17.63 -3.18 -33.65
N GLN A 28 18.90 -2.78 -33.51
CA GLN A 28 19.60 -2.86 -32.22
C GLN A 28 19.03 -1.93 -31.15
N GLU A 29 18.58 -0.73 -31.54
CA GLU A 29 17.99 0.23 -30.59
C GLU A 29 16.65 -0.26 -30.05
N GLY A 30 15.82 -0.90 -30.90
CA GLY A 30 14.57 -1.54 -30.48
C GLY A 30 14.80 -2.61 -29.40
N LEU A 31 15.75 -3.53 -29.66
CA LEU A 31 16.10 -4.62 -28.73
C LEU A 31 16.54 -4.13 -27.34
N LYS A 32 17.33 -3.05 -27.26
CA LYS A 32 17.74 -2.46 -25.98
C LYS A 32 16.57 -1.87 -25.21
N THR A 33 15.61 -1.28 -25.92
CA THR A 33 14.45 -0.63 -25.31
C THR A 33 13.50 -1.67 -24.71
N ASP A 34 13.26 -2.78 -25.42
CA ASP A 34 12.42 -3.88 -24.93
C ASP A 34 13.02 -4.55 -23.69
N GLN A 35 14.34 -4.77 -23.68
CA GLN A 35 15.03 -5.33 -22.52
C GLN A 35 14.91 -4.41 -21.29
N PHE A 36 15.07 -3.10 -21.47
CA PHE A 36 14.90 -2.13 -20.39
C PHE A 36 13.46 -2.09 -19.84
N LEU A 37 12.46 -2.14 -20.73
CA LEU A 37 11.05 -2.20 -20.32
C LEU A 37 10.72 -3.48 -19.54
N ALA A 38 11.27 -4.62 -19.96
CA ALA A 38 11.12 -5.89 -19.26
C ALA A 38 11.75 -5.82 -17.85
N GLU A 39 12.98 -5.33 -17.71
CA GLU A 39 13.65 -5.16 -16.42
C GLU A 39 12.90 -4.19 -15.49
N ALA A 40 12.40 -3.07 -16.02
CA ALA A 40 11.64 -2.09 -15.25
C ALA A 40 10.31 -2.66 -14.72
N SER A 41 9.60 -3.44 -15.54
CA SER A 41 8.35 -4.07 -15.14
C SER A 41 8.54 -5.16 -14.07
N LEU A 42 9.62 -5.94 -14.17
CA LEU A 42 9.98 -6.96 -13.19
C LEU A 42 10.31 -6.31 -11.84
N LYS A 43 11.12 -5.24 -11.85
CA LYS A 43 11.47 -4.50 -10.63
C LYS A 43 10.25 -3.88 -9.94
N LYS A 44 9.32 -3.30 -10.72
CA LYS A 44 8.06 -2.77 -10.17
C LYS A 44 7.21 -3.87 -9.51
N THR A 45 7.14 -5.04 -10.16
CA THR A 45 6.39 -6.19 -9.64
C THR A 45 6.99 -6.72 -8.34
N GLU A 46 8.32 -6.80 -8.25
CA GLU A 46 9.02 -7.23 -7.03
C GLU A 46 8.73 -6.28 -5.85
N VAL A 47 8.74 -4.97 -6.09
CA VAL A 47 8.42 -3.97 -5.06
C VAL A 47 6.99 -4.15 -4.54
N LEU A 48 6.01 -4.35 -5.44
CA LEU A 48 4.61 -4.59 -5.08
C LEU A 48 4.44 -5.87 -4.24
N ILE A 49 5.12 -6.96 -4.60
CA ILE A 49 5.07 -8.22 -3.85
C ILE A 49 5.65 -8.03 -2.45
N LYS A 50 6.81 -7.37 -2.34
CA LYS A 50 7.45 -7.08 -1.05
C LYS A 50 6.57 -6.19 -0.15
N GLN A 51 5.90 -5.19 -0.72
CA GLN A 51 4.93 -4.37 0.02
C GLN A 51 3.78 -5.22 0.54
N LYS A 52 3.13 -6.01 -0.33
CA LYS A 52 2.01 -6.86 0.05
C LYS A 52 2.38 -7.89 1.13
N GLN A 53 3.57 -8.47 1.06
CA GLN A 53 4.07 -9.37 2.10
C GLN A 53 4.28 -8.66 3.44
N ARG A 54 4.82 -7.43 3.41
CA ARG A 54 4.97 -6.63 4.64
C ARG A 54 3.62 -6.32 5.25
N ASP A 55 2.64 -5.89 4.45
CA ASP A 55 1.29 -5.56 4.94
C ASP A 55 0.60 -6.80 5.54
N ASN A 56 0.77 -7.96 4.89
CA ASN A 56 0.25 -9.22 5.41
C ASN A 56 0.91 -9.63 6.73
N TYR A 57 2.24 -9.48 6.84
CA TYR A 57 2.96 -9.73 8.08
C TYR A 57 2.50 -8.79 9.19
N LEU A 58 2.34 -7.49 8.90
CA LEU A 58 1.86 -6.50 9.87
C LEU A 58 0.45 -6.83 10.34
N ARG A 59 -0.43 -7.28 9.44
CA ARG A 59 -1.79 -7.72 9.77
C ARG A 59 -1.82 -9.01 10.60
N LEU A 60 -0.97 -9.99 10.29
CA LEU A 60 -0.91 -11.24 11.04
C LEU A 60 -0.37 -11.04 12.46
N ASN A 61 0.53 -10.07 12.63
CA ASN A 61 1.11 -9.72 13.93
C ASN A 61 0.32 -8.65 14.67
N SER A 62 -0.72 -8.08 14.04
CA SER A 62 -1.59 -7.12 14.70
C SER A 62 -2.44 -7.85 15.72
N GLN A 63 -2.41 -7.35 16.96
CA GLN A 63 -3.28 -7.84 18.01
C GLN A 63 -4.48 -6.91 18.08
N SER A 64 -5.67 -7.48 18.04
CA SER A 64 -6.90 -6.71 18.18
C SER A 64 -7.83 -7.32 19.22
N THR A 65 -8.57 -6.47 19.94
CA THR A 65 -9.62 -6.90 20.86
C THR A 65 -10.86 -6.01 20.72
N THR A 66 -12.02 -6.60 20.94
CA THR A 66 -13.31 -5.89 21.01
C THR A 66 -13.76 -5.64 22.46
N ASP A 67 -12.89 -5.93 23.43
CA ASP A 67 -13.16 -5.60 24.83
C ASP A 67 -13.30 -4.08 24.98
N TYR A 68 -14.27 -3.64 25.77
CA TYR A 68 -14.55 -2.21 25.97
C TYR A 68 -14.76 -1.45 24.65
N SER A 69 -15.47 -2.05 23.70
CA SER A 69 -15.82 -1.43 22.42
C SER A 69 -17.29 -1.66 22.03
N GLU A 70 -17.85 -0.71 21.30
CA GLU A 70 -19.19 -0.80 20.72
C GLU A 70 -19.24 -0.09 19.37
N GLY A 71 -20.22 -0.42 18.53
CA GLY A 71 -20.40 0.26 17.24
C GLY A 71 -19.70 -0.43 16.08
N ASP A 72 -20.18 -0.10 14.89
CA ASP A 72 -19.69 -0.65 13.63
C ASP A 72 -18.96 0.43 12.83
N CYS A 73 -18.03 0.02 11.98
CA CYS A 73 -17.21 0.94 11.21
C CYS A 73 -16.85 0.39 9.84
N ILE A 74 -16.64 1.32 8.91
CA ILE A 74 -16.26 1.09 7.52
C ILE A 74 -14.87 1.66 7.26
N THR A 75 -14.48 2.72 7.98
CA THR A 75 -13.17 3.36 7.86
C THR A 75 -12.51 3.52 9.23
N GLU A 76 -11.18 3.58 9.23
CA GLU A 76 -10.36 3.70 10.45
C GLU A 76 -10.72 4.91 11.32
N ALA A 77 -11.18 6.00 10.72
CA ALA A 77 -11.47 7.25 11.40
C ALA A 77 -12.85 7.33 12.06
N GLN A 78 -13.70 6.30 11.91
CA GLN A 78 -15.07 6.33 12.46
C GLN A 78 -15.13 5.99 13.95
N CYS A 79 -14.13 5.30 14.48
CA CYS A 79 -14.10 4.91 15.87
C CYS A 79 -13.24 5.87 16.67
N SER A 80 -13.73 6.27 17.84
CA SER A 80 -13.03 7.15 18.75
C SER A 80 -13.18 6.68 20.19
N TRP A 81 -12.17 7.00 20.99
CA TRP A 81 -12.21 6.70 22.41
C TRP A 81 -13.06 7.75 23.13
N ALA A 82 -14.15 7.32 23.75
CA ALA A 82 -15.12 8.20 24.40
C ALA A 82 -14.69 8.74 25.79
N GLY A 83 -13.41 8.62 26.14
CA GLY A 83 -12.85 9.07 27.42
C GLY A 83 -13.25 8.18 28.61
N GLN A 84 -12.67 8.44 29.79
CA GLN A 84 -12.98 7.70 31.03
C GLN A 84 -14.25 8.26 31.70
N GLY A 85 -15.28 7.44 31.94
CA GLY A 85 -16.55 7.86 32.57
C GLY A 85 -17.07 6.89 33.65
N CYS A 86 -17.90 7.41 34.58
CA CYS A 86 -18.41 6.73 35.78
C CYS A 86 -19.53 5.70 35.58
N GLY A 87 -19.96 5.42 34.36
CA GLY A 87 -21.12 4.54 34.08
C GLY A 87 -20.78 3.15 33.56
N GLY A 88 -19.49 2.82 33.41
CA GLY A 88 -19.08 1.62 32.66
C GLY A 88 -17.67 1.11 32.94
N ARG A 89 -17.10 1.46 34.09
CA ARG A 89 -15.80 1.00 34.61
C ARG A 89 -14.55 1.42 33.83
N HIS A 90 -14.58 1.52 32.49
CA HIS A 90 -13.50 2.08 31.67
C HIS A 90 -14.05 2.84 30.46
N GLY A 91 -13.24 3.66 29.80
CA GLY A 91 -13.67 4.35 28.58
C GLY A 91 -13.95 3.35 27.44
N VAL A 92 -14.84 3.70 26.51
CA VAL A 92 -15.27 2.79 25.44
C VAL A 92 -14.72 3.27 24.09
N CYS A 93 -14.25 2.34 23.25
CA CYS A 93 -13.96 2.62 21.85
C CYS A 93 -15.25 2.49 21.03
N THR A 94 -15.71 3.59 20.42
CA THR A 94 -17.04 3.65 19.81
C THR A 94 -17.12 4.60 18.62
N ASP A 95 -18.09 4.36 17.74
CA ASP A 95 -18.50 5.27 16.68
C ASP A 95 -19.40 6.43 17.18
N GLN A 96 -19.83 6.40 18.45
CA GLN A 96 -20.72 7.38 19.07
C GLN A 96 -20.15 7.92 20.39
N PRO A 97 -18.96 8.58 20.38
CA PRO A 97 -18.34 9.07 21.61
C PRO A 97 -19.20 10.10 22.37
N GLU A 98 -20.06 10.84 21.68
CA GLU A 98 -20.96 11.83 22.26
C GLU A 98 -21.94 11.26 23.29
N LYS A 99 -22.32 9.98 23.17
CA LYS A 99 -23.18 9.27 24.14
C LYS A 99 -22.59 9.27 25.56
N TYR A 100 -21.27 9.41 25.67
CA TYR A 100 -20.52 9.33 26.93
C TYR A 100 -20.03 10.69 27.45
N ALA A 101 -20.17 11.77 26.67
CA ALA A 101 -19.64 13.09 26.99
C ALA A 101 -20.16 13.70 28.31
N GLY A 102 -21.33 13.27 28.79
CA GLY A 102 -21.96 13.74 30.03
C GLY A 102 -21.72 12.89 31.28
N VAL A 103 -21.03 11.74 31.16
CA VAL A 103 -20.85 10.75 32.25
C VAL A 103 -19.45 10.87 32.91
N ILE A 104 -18.69 11.91 32.54
CA ILE A 104 -17.28 12.15 32.89
C ILE A 104 -17.11 12.83 34.27
N THR A 105 -18.16 12.89 35.09
CA THR A 105 -18.06 13.50 36.42
C THR A 105 -17.75 12.46 37.49
N THR A 106 -16.53 12.57 38.04
CA THR A 106 -16.10 12.18 39.39
C THR A 106 -16.00 10.68 39.76
N CYS A 107 -15.21 9.87 39.04
CA CYS A 107 -14.76 8.56 39.56
C CYS A 107 -13.26 8.41 39.39
N ILE A 108 -12.58 8.64 40.50
CA ILE A 108 -11.21 8.22 40.71
C ILE A 108 -11.30 6.81 41.34
N LEU A 109 -10.37 5.91 40.98
CA LEU A 109 -10.02 4.65 41.65
C LEU A 109 -10.77 3.36 41.26
N ASN A 110 -10.67 2.95 40.00
CA ASN A 110 -10.37 1.55 39.67
C ASN A 110 -9.84 1.54 38.23
N ILE A 111 -8.53 1.75 38.07
CA ILE A 111 -7.86 1.58 36.78
C ILE A 111 -7.69 0.07 36.62
N ASP A 112 -8.34 -0.51 35.62
CA ASP A 112 -8.06 -1.89 35.21
C ASP A 112 -6.68 -1.87 34.53
N PRO A 113 -5.66 -2.50 35.13
CA PRO A 113 -4.33 -2.54 34.54
C PRO A 113 -4.35 -3.23 33.16
N ASP A 114 -5.32 -4.13 32.92
CA ASP A 114 -5.45 -4.88 31.69
C ASP A 114 -6.26 -4.14 30.61
N PHE A 115 -6.75 -2.93 30.91
CA PHE A 115 -7.49 -2.12 29.94
C PHE A 115 -6.64 -1.86 28.68
N PRO A 116 -7.18 -2.00 27.45
CA PRO A 116 -6.38 -2.02 26.22
C PRO A 116 -5.45 -0.81 26.03
N SER A 117 -5.90 0.40 26.39
CA SER A 117 -5.04 1.60 26.27
C SER A 117 -3.81 1.56 27.18
N ASN A 118 -3.86 0.84 28.31
CA ASN A 118 -2.73 0.65 29.22
C ASN A 118 -1.71 -0.35 28.65
N ASN A 119 -2.16 -1.24 27.76
CA ASN A 119 -1.36 -2.27 27.10
C ASN A 119 -0.80 -1.85 25.73
N GLY A 120 -0.95 -0.57 25.40
CA GLY A 120 -0.44 0.03 24.15
C GLY A 120 -1.34 -0.21 22.93
N TYR A 121 -2.60 -0.58 23.14
CA TYR A 121 -3.58 -0.61 22.05
C TYR A 121 -4.15 0.79 21.80
N SER A 122 -4.49 1.06 20.55
CA SER A 122 -5.18 2.28 20.12
C SER A 122 -6.62 1.95 19.72
N CYS A 123 -7.56 2.82 20.07
CA CYS A 123 -8.94 2.69 19.60
C CYS A 123 -8.98 3.00 18.09
N GLY A 124 -9.61 2.11 17.33
CA GLY A 124 -9.68 2.17 15.87
C GLY A 124 -10.79 1.27 15.33
N CYS A 125 -10.84 1.16 14.00
CA CYS A 125 -11.77 0.28 13.32
C CYS A 125 -11.06 -1.03 12.96
N ILE A 126 -11.48 -2.13 13.58
CA ILE A 126 -11.02 -3.47 13.19
C ILE A 126 -11.73 -3.83 11.88
N LEU A 127 -11.12 -3.43 10.75
CA LEU A 127 -11.71 -3.52 9.41
C LEU A 127 -12.12 -4.96 9.02
N ASP A 128 -11.48 -5.96 9.61
CA ASP A 128 -11.72 -7.39 9.35
C ASP A 128 -13.09 -7.84 9.80
N ILE A 129 -13.57 -7.28 10.91
CA ILE A 129 -14.90 -7.56 11.48
C ILE A 129 -15.84 -6.36 11.38
N ARG A 130 -15.36 -5.23 10.85
CA ARG A 130 -16.09 -3.95 10.69
C ARG A 130 -16.67 -3.43 12.01
N LYS A 131 -15.89 -3.54 13.08
CA LYS A 131 -16.28 -3.08 14.42
C LYS A 131 -15.26 -2.15 15.01
N CYS A 132 -15.73 -1.19 15.79
CA CYS A 132 -14.85 -0.44 16.65
C CYS A 132 -14.19 -1.38 17.65
N GLY A 133 -12.91 -1.15 17.92
CA GLY A 133 -12.12 -2.00 18.79
C GLY A 133 -10.74 -1.43 19.04
N TRP A 134 -9.89 -2.21 19.68
CA TRP A 134 -8.55 -1.79 20.09
C TRP A 134 -7.53 -2.58 19.29
N GLU A 135 -6.58 -1.90 18.65
CA GLU A 135 -5.58 -2.49 17.76
C GLU A 135 -4.16 -2.11 18.17
N LYS A 136 -3.21 -3.04 18.00
CA LYS A 136 -1.78 -2.93 18.29
C LYS A 136 -0.94 -3.56 17.18
#